data_AF-A0A964AL71-F1
#
_entry.id   AF-A0A964AL71-F1
#
_cell.length_a   1.000
_cell.length_b   1.000
_cell.length_c   1.000
_cell.angle_alpha   90.00
_cell.angle_beta   90.00
_cell.angle_gamma   90.00
#
_symmetry.space_group_name_H-M   'P 1'
#
loop_
_entity.id
_entity.type
_entity.pdbx_description
1 polymer ?
#
loop_
_entity_poly.entity_id
_entity_poly.type
_entity_poly.pdbx_seq_one_letter_code
_entity_poly.pdbx_strand_id
1 'polypeptide(L)'
;MGRFLVLSLLTTGLFVGQAAAQQCAVDEDDDGYVSAAACPNGTDCDDTDPDTHPFATEIPNDGIDQDCSGEDLVSVCDSDSDGYEAYACGGLDCDDDDPDINPDGLEIDGDGIDQDCDGWDYCEAIEWVQGGLECAAAPDVDPSGYGWLIAAGLLGLARRRRGA
;
A
#
# COMPACT_ATOMS: atom_id res chain seq x y z
N MET A 1 21.84 -83.00 27.82
CA MET A 1 20.42 -83.28 28.15
C MET A 1 19.77 -81.94 28.48
N GLY A 2 18.71 -81.44 27.85
CA GLY A 2 17.90 -81.86 26.72
C GLY A 2 17.32 -80.60 26.05
N ARG A 3 16.89 -80.78 24.80
CA ARG A 3 16.30 -79.78 23.89
C ARG A 3 14.87 -79.41 24.29
N PHE A 4 14.30 -78.50 23.49
CA PHE A 4 12.89 -78.10 23.31
C PHE A 4 12.50 -76.81 24.05
N LEU A 5 11.88 -75.80 23.45
CA LEU A 5 11.29 -75.65 22.11
C LEU A 5 11.12 -74.14 21.87
N VAL A 6 11.49 -73.66 20.68
CA VAL A 6 11.14 -72.31 20.21
C VAL A 6 9.63 -72.26 20.03
N LEU A 7 8.91 -71.39 20.74
CA LEU A 7 7.56 -70.99 20.35
C LEU A 7 7.55 -69.50 20.04
N SER A 8 7.54 -69.25 18.74
CA SER A 8 7.31 -67.98 18.09
C SER A 8 6.01 -67.33 18.59
N LEU A 9 6.11 -66.10 19.07
CA LEU A 9 5.02 -65.12 19.00
C LEU A 9 5.56 -63.90 18.25
N LEU A 10 5.80 -64.09 16.95
CA LEU A 10 5.53 -63.04 15.96
C LEU A 10 4.00 -62.85 15.92
N THR A 11 3.45 -62.15 16.91
CA THR A 11 2.12 -61.54 16.78
C THR A 11 2.33 -60.18 16.15
N THR A 12 2.20 -60.18 14.83
CA THR A 12 1.36 -59.22 14.10
C THR A 12 1.02 -57.96 14.86
N GLY A 13 1.50 -56.83 14.34
CA GLY A 13 1.17 -55.52 14.84
C GLY A 13 -0.33 -55.34 15.05
N LEU A 14 -0.63 -54.58 16.09
CA LEU A 14 -1.60 -53.53 15.99
C LEU A 14 -1.12 -52.49 16.99
N PHE A 15 -0.57 -51.41 16.43
CA PHE A 15 -0.42 -50.16 17.15
C PHE A 15 -1.68 -49.96 17.98
N VAL A 16 -1.53 -49.97 19.32
CA VAL A 16 -2.60 -49.54 20.21
C VAL A 16 -3.00 -48.18 19.67
N GLY A 17 -4.23 -48.08 19.19
CA GLY A 17 -4.77 -46.92 18.52
C GLY A 17 -4.58 -45.68 19.39
N GLN A 18 -3.47 -44.97 19.17
CA GLN A 18 -3.57 -43.55 18.98
C GLN A 18 -4.28 -43.41 17.63
N ALA A 19 -5.61 -43.47 17.65
CA ALA A 19 -6.32 -42.45 16.91
C ALA A 19 -5.78 -41.16 17.50
N ALA A 20 -4.72 -40.63 16.87
CA ALA A 20 -4.31 -39.28 17.13
C ALA A 20 -5.62 -38.50 17.01
N ALA A 21 -6.03 -37.82 18.08
CA ALA A 21 -6.54 -36.49 17.83
C ALA A 21 -5.39 -35.82 17.06
N GLN A 22 -5.41 -35.94 15.73
CA GLN A 22 -4.65 -35.08 14.85
C GLN A 22 -5.08 -33.71 15.33
N GLN A 23 -4.17 -33.06 16.05
CA GLN A 23 -4.53 -31.91 16.86
C GLN A 23 -5.12 -30.88 15.92
N CYS A 24 -6.32 -30.41 16.23
CA CYS A 24 -6.98 -29.32 15.52
C CYS A 24 -6.33 -27.96 15.85
N ALA A 25 -5.00 -27.92 15.84
CA ALA A 25 -4.16 -26.78 16.14
C ALA A 25 -3.03 -26.72 15.10
N VAL A 26 -3.41 -26.92 13.83
CA VAL A 26 -2.57 -26.59 12.69
C VAL A 26 -2.87 -25.13 12.39
N ASP A 27 -1.81 -24.35 12.44
CA ASP A 27 -1.66 -22.92 12.18
C ASP A 27 -0.26 -22.90 11.56
N GLU A 28 -0.18 -23.11 10.24
CA GLU A 28 1.08 -23.37 9.52
C GLU A 28 1.79 -22.07 9.09
N ASP A 29 1.07 -20.97 9.00
CA ASP A 29 1.59 -19.63 8.71
C ASP A 29 1.75 -18.71 9.94
N ASP A 30 1.36 -19.19 11.14
CA ASP A 30 1.50 -18.50 12.43
C ASP A 30 0.67 -17.18 12.50
N ASP A 31 -0.49 -17.12 11.84
CA ASP A 31 -1.40 -15.97 11.83
C ASP A 31 -2.36 -15.92 13.06
N GLY A 32 -2.40 -17.03 13.82
CA GLY A 32 -3.23 -17.20 15.01
C GLY A 32 -4.65 -17.71 14.75
N TYR A 33 -4.98 -18.02 13.50
CA TYR A 33 -6.15 -18.77 13.08
C TYR A 33 -5.75 -20.22 12.81
N VAL A 34 -6.75 -21.06 12.55
CA VAL A 34 -6.53 -22.50 12.36
C VAL A 34 -7.27 -22.96 11.14
N SER A 35 -6.62 -23.78 10.32
CA SER A 35 -7.16 -24.32 9.08
C SER A 35 -8.60 -24.82 9.19
N ALA A 36 -9.51 -24.22 8.42
CA ALA A 36 -10.88 -24.69 8.24
C ALA A 36 -10.93 -26.04 7.52
N ALA A 37 -9.93 -26.35 6.68
CA ALA A 37 -9.84 -27.63 5.97
C ALA A 37 -9.39 -28.78 6.89
N ALA A 38 -8.50 -28.51 7.84
CA ALA A 38 -8.00 -29.52 8.78
C ALA A 38 -8.83 -29.63 10.06
N CYS A 39 -9.56 -28.58 10.45
CA CYS A 39 -10.20 -28.46 11.76
C CYS A 39 -11.72 -28.19 11.65
N PRO A 40 -12.59 -28.93 12.37
CA PRO A 40 -14.04 -28.69 12.35
C PRO A 40 -14.52 -27.32 12.84
N ASN A 41 -13.67 -26.57 13.55
CA ASN A 41 -13.94 -25.19 13.98
C ASN A 41 -12.83 -24.24 13.51
N GLY A 42 -12.04 -24.66 12.53
CA GLY A 42 -11.10 -23.77 11.87
C GLY A 42 -11.87 -22.75 11.03
N THR A 43 -11.31 -21.56 10.93
CA THR A 43 -11.91 -20.42 10.24
C THR A 43 -11.04 -19.89 9.13
N ASP A 44 -9.79 -20.31 9.09
CA ASP A 44 -8.82 -19.91 8.08
C ASP A 44 -8.98 -20.76 6.81
N CYS A 45 -9.13 -20.07 5.69
CA CYS A 45 -9.36 -20.62 4.37
C CYS A 45 -8.06 -20.95 3.62
N ASP A 46 -6.92 -20.37 4.00
CA ASP A 46 -5.58 -20.67 3.46
C ASP A 46 -4.50 -20.64 4.56
N ASP A 47 -4.39 -21.74 5.29
CA ASP A 47 -3.42 -22.00 6.39
C ASP A 47 -1.95 -22.08 5.94
N THR A 48 -1.63 -21.50 4.78
CA THR A 48 -0.26 -21.35 4.26
C THR A 48 0.11 -19.91 3.95
N ASP A 49 -0.82 -18.97 4.14
CA ASP A 49 -0.68 -17.56 3.84
C ASP A 49 -1.17 -16.70 5.02
N PRO A 50 -0.27 -16.08 5.81
CA PRO A 50 -0.65 -15.32 6.99
C PRO A 50 -1.40 -14.02 6.70
N ASP A 51 -1.53 -13.64 5.42
CA ASP A 51 -2.34 -12.50 4.98
C ASP A 51 -3.78 -12.93 4.60
N THR A 52 -4.09 -14.23 4.60
CA THR A 52 -5.41 -14.79 4.24
C THR A 52 -6.04 -15.47 5.44
N HIS A 53 -6.90 -14.75 6.17
CA HIS A 53 -7.53 -15.23 7.38
C HIS A 53 -8.79 -14.43 7.73
N PRO A 54 -9.65 -14.90 8.65
CA PRO A 54 -10.79 -14.11 9.11
C PRO A 54 -10.41 -12.69 9.51
N PHE A 55 -11.15 -11.71 8.97
CA PHE A 55 -10.89 -10.27 9.20
C PHE A 55 -9.57 -9.74 8.63
N ALA A 56 -8.90 -10.45 7.73
CA ALA A 56 -7.85 -9.87 6.90
C ALA A 56 -8.42 -8.71 6.05
N THR A 57 -7.52 -7.89 5.51
CA THR A 57 -7.93 -6.82 4.60
C THR A 57 -8.05 -7.39 3.19
N GLU A 58 -9.22 -7.22 2.58
CA GLU A 58 -9.46 -7.63 1.20
C GLU A 58 -8.68 -6.78 0.21
N ILE A 59 -8.16 -7.41 -0.85
CA ILE A 59 -7.69 -6.74 -2.06
C ILE A 59 -8.76 -6.97 -3.13
N PRO A 60 -9.59 -5.97 -3.45
CA PRO A 60 -10.70 -6.16 -4.36
C PRO A 60 -10.28 -6.66 -5.74
N ASN A 61 -11.09 -7.56 -6.30
CA ASN A 61 -11.01 -8.07 -7.67
C ASN A 61 -9.76 -8.91 -8.00
N ASP A 62 -8.95 -9.32 -7.01
CA ASP A 62 -7.78 -10.17 -7.26
C ASP A 62 -8.14 -11.67 -7.36
N GLY A 63 -9.40 -12.01 -7.03
CA GLY A 63 -9.94 -13.36 -7.06
C GLY A 63 -9.61 -14.21 -5.84
N ILE A 64 -9.00 -13.63 -4.81
CA ILE A 64 -8.68 -14.24 -3.52
C ILE A 64 -9.68 -13.69 -2.50
N ASP A 65 -10.17 -14.56 -1.62
CA ASP A 65 -11.03 -14.23 -0.48
C ASP A 65 -10.11 -14.16 0.75
N GLN A 66 -9.42 -13.03 0.94
CA GLN A 66 -8.41 -12.88 1.99
C GLN A 66 -9.06 -12.93 3.37
N ASP A 67 -10.28 -12.40 3.53
CA ASP A 67 -10.98 -12.32 4.80
C ASP A 67 -11.79 -13.59 5.16
N CYS A 68 -11.74 -14.60 4.29
CA CYS A 68 -12.46 -15.87 4.39
C CYS A 68 -13.98 -15.70 4.57
N SER A 69 -14.58 -14.66 4.00
CA SER A 69 -16.02 -14.40 4.03
C SER A 69 -16.81 -15.26 3.03
N GLY A 70 -16.12 -15.88 2.07
CA GLY A 70 -16.65 -16.80 1.08
C GLY A 70 -16.67 -16.25 -0.35
N GLU A 71 -16.27 -14.99 -0.54
CA GLU A 71 -16.19 -14.32 -1.84
C GLU A 71 -15.21 -13.14 -1.79
N ASP A 72 -14.43 -12.97 -2.85
CA ASP A 72 -13.59 -11.78 -3.08
C ASP A 72 -14.46 -10.51 -3.15
N LEU A 73 -14.00 -9.45 -2.50
CA LEU A 73 -14.58 -8.12 -2.55
C LEU A 73 -14.53 -7.53 -3.96
N VAL A 74 -15.68 -7.10 -4.48
CA VAL A 74 -15.75 -6.44 -5.79
C VAL A 74 -15.84 -4.92 -5.65
N SER A 75 -14.89 -4.18 -6.22
CA SER A 75 -14.83 -2.70 -6.22
C SER A 75 -14.52 -2.12 -7.61
N VAL A 76 -14.69 -0.80 -7.79
CA VAL A 76 -14.06 -0.05 -8.89
C VAL A 76 -12.62 0.23 -8.46
N CYS A 77 -11.66 -0.07 -9.34
CA CYS A 77 -10.22 -0.01 -9.03
C CYS A 77 -9.43 0.87 -10.00
N ASP A 78 -10.09 1.43 -11.01
CA ASP A 78 -9.52 2.35 -12.02
C ASP A 78 -10.67 3.33 -12.34
N SER A 79 -10.95 4.22 -11.39
CA SER A 79 -12.13 5.09 -11.39
C SER A 79 -11.96 6.26 -12.35
N ASP A 80 -10.74 6.76 -12.54
CA ASP A 80 -10.41 7.82 -13.49
C ASP A 80 -10.07 7.33 -14.91
N SER A 81 -9.88 6.03 -15.10
CA SER A 81 -9.62 5.38 -16.41
C SER A 81 -8.27 5.73 -17.03
N ASP A 82 -7.23 5.94 -16.22
CA ASP A 82 -5.85 6.17 -16.69
C ASP A 82 -5.09 4.86 -17.03
N GLY A 83 -5.61 3.72 -16.57
CA GLY A 83 -5.07 2.38 -16.81
C GLY A 83 -4.17 1.84 -15.70
N TYR A 84 -4.07 2.53 -14.57
CA TYR A 84 -3.47 2.08 -13.33
C TYR A 84 -4.57 1.70 -12.33
N GLU A 85 -4.31 0.68 -11.52
CA GLU A 85 -5.24 0.29 -10.47
C GLU A 85 -4.89 1.02 -9.17
N ALA A 86 -5.91 1.45 -8.42
CA ALA A 86 -5.81 2.06 -7.11
C ALA A 86 -5.02 1.19 -6.11
N TYR A 87 -4.31 1.82 -5.17
CA TYR A 87 -3.70 1.10 -4.04
C TYR A 87 -4.69 0.24 -3.24
N ALA A 88 -5.95 0.67 -3.14
CA ALA A 88 -6.99 -0.10 -2.47
C ALA A 88 -7.20 -1.48 -3.10
N CYS A 89 -6.87 -1.65 -4.38
CA CYS A 89 -6.94 -2.88 -5.14
C CYS A 89 -5.57 -3.54 -5.36
N GLY A 90 -4.55 -3.15 -4.59
CA GLY A 90 -3.21 -3.70 -4.72
C GLY A 90 -2.44 -3.18 -5.94
N GLY A 91 -2.98 -2.18 -6.64
CA GLY A 91 -2.32 -1.51 -7.74
C GLY A 91 -1.28 -0.49 -7.28
N LEU A 92 -0.96 0.48 -8.14
CA LEU A 92 0.11 1.45 -7.92
C LEU A 92 -0.37 2.91 -7.96
N ASP A 93 -1.63 3.14 -8.26
CA ASP A 93 -2.21 4.48 -8.32
C ASP A 93 -2.56 4.99 -6.91
N CYS A 94 -1.98 6.15 -6.59
CA CYS A 94 -2.09 6.84 -5.32
C CYS A 94 -3.28 7.81 -5.24
N ASP A 95 -3.89 8.20 -6.37
CA ASP A 95 -5.09 9.03 -6.44
C ASP A 95 -6.02 8.60 -7.59
N ASP A 96 -6.79 7.52 -7.36
CA ASP A 96 -7.77 6.90 -8.29
C ASP A 96 -8.95 7.82 -8.71
N ASP A 97 -8.91 9.10 -8.35
CA ASP A 97 -9.86 10.13 -8.80
C ASP A 97 -9.21 11.16 -9.76
N ASP A 98 -7.90 11.11 -10.02
CA ASP A 98 -7.15 12.05 -10.87
C ASP A 98 -6.19 11.35 -11.87
N PRO A 99 -6.52 11.30 -13.17
CA PRO A 99 -5.78 10.51 -14.16
C PRO A 99 -4.40 11.11 -14.54
N ASP A 100 -4.03 12.25 -13.95
CA ASP A 100 -2.70 12.85 -14.07
C ASP A 100 -1.77 12.45 -12.90
N ILE A 101 -2.27 11.74 -11.87
CA ILE A 101 -1.54 11.27 -10.68
C ILE A 101 -1.50 9.73 -10.69
N ASN A 102 -0.41 9.15 -11.15
CA ASN A 102 -0.23 7.70 -11.30
C ASN A 102 1.25 7.38 -11.55
N PRO A 103 1.69 6.11 -11.63
CA PRO A 103 3.10 5.76 -11.86
C PRO A 103 3.79 6.36 -13.11
N ASP A 104 3.04 6.87 -14.09
CA ASP A 104 3.55 7.58 -15.27
C ASP A 104 3.34 9.10 -15.20
N GLY A 105 2.81 9.61 -14.07
CA GLY A 105 2.54 11.01 -13.81
C GLY A 105 3.79 11.87 -13.93
N LEU A 106 3.60 13.13 -14.34
CA LEU A 106 4.70 14.08 -14.45
C LEU A 106 4.80 14.89 -13.18
N GLU A 107 5.90 14.71 -12.46
CA GLU A 107 6.22 15.48 -11.25
C GLU A 107 6.17 17.00 -11.46
N ILE A 108 5.52 17.68 -10.52
CA ILE A 108 5.46 19.14 -10.43
C ILE A 108 6.27 19.58 -9.22
N ASP A 109 7.49 20.02 -9.48
CA ASP A 109 8.47 20.33 -8.44
C ASP A 109 7.91 21.11 -7.23
N GLY A 110 7.83 20.43 -6.08
CA GLY A 110 7.58 21.04 -4.77
C GLY A 110 6.17 21.58 -4.57
N ASP A 111 5.17 21.06 -5.27
CA ASP A 111 3.76 21.42 -5.07
C ASP A 111 3.09 20.66 -3.91
N GLY A 112 3.79 19.69 -3.31
CA GLY A 112 3.34 18.89 -2.19
C GLY A 112 2.52 17.66 -2.58
N ILE A 113 2.39 17.37 -3.87
CA ILE A 113 1.71 16.21 -4.42
C ILE A 113 2.77 15.28 -5.02
N ASP A 114 2.60 13.98 -4.83
CA ASP A 114 3.42 12.92 -5.44
C ASP A 114 2.68 12.49 -6.71
N GLN A 115 3.03 13.07 -7.86
CA GLN A 115 2.28 12.81 -9.10
C GLN A 115 2.66 11.46 -9.72
N ASP A 116 3.88 10.97 -9.48
CA ASP A 116 4.36 9.71 -10.04
C ASP A 116 4.21 8.51 -9.09
N CYS A 117 3.56 8.72 -7.94
CA CYS A 117 3.27 7.71 -6.92
C CYS A 117 4.50 6.92 -6.46
N ASP A 118 5.69 7.53 -6.48
CA ASP A 118 6.95 6.90 -6.06
C ASP A 118 7.25 7.07 -4.55
N GLY A 119 6.40 7.83 -3.87
CA GLY A 119 6.49 8.19 -2.46
C GLY A 119 7.20 9.51 -2.19
N TRP A 120 7.56 10.28 -3.23
CA TRP A 120 8.35 11.51 -3.11
C TRP A 120 7.87 12.62 -4.06
N ASP A 121 7.42 13.74 -3.50
CA ASP A 121 7.37 15.01 -4.25
C ASP A 121 8.82 15.47 -4.55
N TYR A 122 9.15 15.60 -5.84
CA TYR A 122 10.50 15.96 -6.26
C TYR A 122 10.77 17.45 -6.01
N CYS A 123 11.66 17.75 -5.08
CA CYS A 123 12.11 19.12 -4.83
C CYS A 123 13.52 19.39 -5.37
N GLU A 124 13.61 19.99 -6.57
CA GLU A 124 14.89 20.30 -7.21
C GLU A 124 15.66 21.46 -6.52
N ALA A 125 14.93 22.39 -5.90
CA ALA A 125 15.47 23.53 -5.17
C ALA A 125 14.89 23.63 -3.77
N ILE A 126 15.74 23.40 -2.78
CA ILE A 126 15.40 23.63 -1.38
C ILE A 126 15.89 25.04 -0.99
N GLU A 127 14.96 25.96 -0.73
CA GLU A 127 15.27 27.35 -0.36
C GLU A 127 14.88 27.69 1.08
N TRP A 128 15.55 28.69 1.63
CA TRP A 128 15.19 29.25 2.93
C TRP A 128 14.06 30.26 2.77
N VAL A 129 12.81 29.83 2.91
CA VAL A 129 11.63 30.68 2.83
C VAL A 129 10.82 30.58 4.14
N GLN A 130 10.25 31.70 4.58
CA GLN A 130 9.49 31.86 5.85
C GLN A 130 10.17 31.37 7.15
N GLY A 131 11.49 31.27 7.18
CA GLY A 131 12.23 30.84 8.36
C GLY A 131 12.34 29.32 8.51
N GLY A 132 11.99 28.59 7.46
CA GLY A 132 12.24 27.16 7.28
C GLY A 132 12.99 26.90 5.99
N LEU A 133 13.33 25.63 5.79
CA LEU A 133 13.85 25.12 4.55
C LEU A 133 12.64 24.47 3.85
N GLU A 134 12.12 25.10 2.81
CA GLU A 134 10.92 24.65 2.07
C GLU A 134 11.23 24.48 0.58
N CYS A 135 10.47 23.64 -0.11
CA CYS A 135 10.60 23.48 -1.55
C CYS A 135 10.30 24.83 -2.20
N ALA A 136 11.24 25.34 -3.00
CA ALA A 136 10.96 26.48 -3.84
C ALA A 136 10.09 25.95 -4.98
N ALA A 137 8.77 25.90 -4.76
CA ALA A 137 7.81 25.65 -5.82
C ALA A 137 8.22 26.46 -7.05
N ALA A 138 8.17 25.83 -8.23
CA ALA A 138 8.44 26.48 -9.51
C ALA A 138 7.79 27.88 -9.48
N PRO A 139 8.52 28.96 -9.85
CA PRO A 139 8.13 30.32 -9.53
C PRO A 139 6.68 30.51 -9.87
N ASP A 140 5.87 30.71 -8.82
CA ASP A 140 4.43 30.86 -8.89
C ASP A 140 4.12 31.61 -10.19
N VAL A 141 3.48 30.93 -11.16
CA VAL A 141 2.78 31.65 -12.21
C VAL A 141 1.56 32.22 -11.51
N ASP A 142 1.77 33.18 -10.60
CA ASP A 142 0.72 33.96 -9.98
C ASP A 142 -0.01 34.62 -11.15
N PRO A 143 -1.25 34.18 -11.48
CA PRO A 143 -2.00 34.78 -12.57
C PRO A 143 -2.34 36.24 -12.27
N SER A 144 -2.05 36.71 -11.04
CA SER A 144 -2.26 38.07 -10.57
C SER A 144 -0.98 38.87 -10.28
N GLY A 145 0.21 38.31 -10.53
CA GLY A 145 1.53 38.84 -10.15
C GLY A 145 2.05 40.06 -10.92
N TYR A 146 1.19 40.97 -11.39
CA TYR A 146 1.61 42.35 -11.73
C TYR A 146 1.82 43.17 -10.44
N GLY A 147 2.76 42.72 -9.59
CA GLY A 147 2.91 43.20 -8.21
C GLY A 147 3.94 44.30 -7.96
N TRP A 148 4.82 44.67 -8.91
CA TRP A 148 5.84 45.72 -8.69
C TRP A 148 6.16 46.66 -9.87
N LEU A 149 5.34 46.71 -10.92
CA LEU A 149 5.44 47.79 -11.91
C LEU A 149 4.35 48.85 -11.69
N ILE A 150 4.29 49.41 -10.47
CA ILE A 150 3.67 50.73 -10.28
C ILE A 150 4.56 51.76 -10.97
N ALA A 151 4.15 52.11 -12.18
CA ALA A 151 4.11 53.47 -12.71
C ALA A 151 5.20 54.42 -12.18
N ALA A 152 6.43 54.29 -12.69
CA ALA A 152 7.35 55.41 -12.75
C ALA A 152 6.79 56.42 -13.77
N GLY A 153 5.89 57.27 -13.26
CA GLY A 153 5.19 58.30 -14.01
C GLY A 153 6.13 59.19 -14.80
N LEU A 154 5.83 59.30 -16.09
CA LEU A 154 6.24 60.37 -16.99
C LEU A 154 5.89 61.75 -16.40
N LEU A 155 6.79 62.33 -15.60
CA LEU A 155 6.81 63.77 -15.34
C LEU A 155 8.21 64.34 -15.60
N GLY A 156 8.43 64.62 -16.88
CA GLY A 156 8.71 65.97 -17.35
C GLY A 156 9.86 66.73 -16.66
N LEU A 157 10.94 66.89 -17.42
CA LEU A 157 11.91 67.96 -17.26
C LEU A 157 11.24 69.31 -16.94
N ALA A 158 11.58 69.97 -15.82
CA ALA A 158 11.75 71.42 -15.78
C ALA A 158 12.42 71.94 -14.48
N ARG A 159 13.62 72.50 -14.67
CA ARG A 159 14.20 73.70 -14.01
C ARG A 159 14.61 73.67 -12.53
N ARG A 160 15.92 73.42 -12.37
CA ARG A 160 16.89 74.14 -11.52
C ARG A 160 16.49 75.58 -11.13
N ARG A 161 16.38 75.87 -9.82
CA ARG A 161 16.74 77.17 -9.22
C ARG A 161 17.44 76.95 -7.87
N ARG A 162 18.59 77.59 -7.72
CA ARG A 162 19.44 77.67 -6.52
C ARG A 162 18.98 78.82 -5.61
N GLY A 163 19.31 78.74 -4.32
CA GLY A 163 19.31 79.85 -3.34
C GLY A 163 18.26 79.64 -2.23
N ALA A 164 18.54 79.80 -0.94
CA ALA A 164 19.65 80.45 -0.23
C ALA A 164 20.02 79.66 1.04
#